data_AF-A0A9E5N979-F1
#
_entry.id   AF-A0A9E5N979-F1
#
_cell.length_a   1.000
_cell.length_b   1.000
_cell.length_c   1.000
_cell.angle_alpha   90.00
_cell.angle_beta   90.00
_cell.angle_gamma   90.00
#
_symmetry.space_group_name_H-M   'P 1'
#
loop_
_entity.id
_entity.type
_entity.pdbx_description
1 polymer ?
#
loop_
_entity_poly.entity_id
_entity_poly.type
_entity_poly.pdbx_seq_one_letter_code
_entity_poly.pdbx_strand_id
1 'polypeptide(L)' 'EEIGPRRIYLFGSFARGDQALGSDVDLLIVEDQEFGPDRKRWSELQRIRKALRPFRIPKDILVYSQDEFAAWQNSVNHV' A
#
# COMPACT_ATOMS: atom_id res chain seq x y z
N GLU A 1 -8.31 16.93 1.82
CA GLU A 1 -7.32 16.68 0.76
C GLU A 1 -7.36 15.20 0.42
N GLU A 2 -7.67 14.90 -0.84
CA GLU A 2 -7.82 13.54 -1.34
C GLU A 2 -6.43 12.93 -1.62
N ILE A 3 -6.30 11.61 -1.48
CA ILE A 3 -5.04 10.92 -1.76
C ILE A 3 -5.04 10.61 -3.26
N GLY A 4 -3.99 11.00 -3.98
CA GLY A 4 -3.85 10.79 -5.41
C GLY A 4 -2.77 9.73 -5.72
N PRO A 5 -3.05 8.43 -5.50
CA PRO A 5 -2.07 7.40 -5.79
C PRO A 5 -1.94 7.20 -7.29
N ARG A 6 -0.72 6.91 -7.74
CA ARG A 6 -0.44 6.56 -9.14
C ARG A 6 -1.02 5.19 -9.47
N ARG A 7 -0.82 4.22 -8.57
CA ARG A 7 -1.29 2.82 -8.72
C ARG A 7 -1.64 2.22 -7.37
N ILE A 8 -2.59 1.30 -7.38
CA ILE A 8 -2.96 0.46 -6.24
C ILE A 8 -2.95 -0.98 -6.71
N TYR A 9 -2.21 -1.83 -6.02
CA TYR A 9 -2.18 -3.28 -6.26
C TYR A 9 -2.81 -4.00 -5.08
N LEU A 10 -3.73 -4.92 -5.37
CA LEU A 10 -4.21 -5.91 -4.42
C LEU A 10 -3.31 -7.14 -4.53
N PHE A 11 -2.80 -7.61 -3.40
CA PHE A 11 -2.00 -8.83 -3.37
C PHE A 11 -2.46 -9.73 -2.22
N GLY A 12 -1.68 -10.76 -1.90
CA GLY A 12 -2.00 -11.68 -0.82
C GLY A 12 -3.19 -12.58 -1.14
N SER A 13 -3.88 -13.03 -0.10
CA SER A 13 -4.88 -14.10 -0.20
C SER A 13 -6.10 -13.69 -1.03
N PHE A 14 -6.55 -12.44 -0.88
CA PHE A 14 -7.65 -11.89 -1.67
C PHE A 14 -7.34 -11.85 -3.17
N ALA A 15 -6.09 -11.63 -3.57
CA ALA A 15 -5.70 -11.67 -4.97
C ALA A 15 -5.64 -13.11 -5.53
N ARG A 16 -5.32 -14.09 -4.69
CA ARG A 16 -5.22 -15.52 -5.08
C ARG A 16 -6.56 -16.25 -5.03
N GLY A 17 -7.56 -15.70 -4.35
CA GLY A 17 -8.87 -16.34 -4.17
C GLY A 17 -8.90 -17.42 -3.08
N ASP A 18 -7.85 -17.49 -2.25
CA ASP A 18 -7.70 -18.45 -1.15
C ASP A 18 -7.99 -17.82 0.22
N GLN A 19 -8.67 -16.66 0.24
CA GLN A 19 -8.97 -15.92 1.48
C GLN A 19 -9.95 -16.68 2.39
N ALA A 20 -9.67 -16.65 3.70
CA ALA A 20 -10.53 -17.18 4.74
C ALA A 20 -11.36 -16.07 5.40
N LEU A 21 -12.32 -16.46 6.23
CA LEU A 21 -13.08 -15.50 7.03
C LEU A 21 -12.13 -14.76 7.99
N GLY A 22 -12.02 -13.44 7.83
CA GLY A 22 -11.14 -12.61 8.65
C GLY A 22 -9.72 -12.41 8.09
N SER A 23 -9.44 -12.88 6.87
CA SER A 23 -8.19 -12.53 6.18
C SER A 23 -8.02 -11.01 6.03
N ASP A 24 -6.77 -10.55 6.14
CA ASP A 24 -6.39 -9.17 5.83
C ASP A 24 -6.47 -8.89 4.34
N VAL A 25 -6.87 -7.66 3.99
CA VAL A 25 -6.75 -7.14 2.63
C VAL A 25 -5.40 -6.43 2.50
N ASP A 26 -4.50 -7.04 1.74
CA ASP A 26 -3.16 -6.54 1.48
C ASP A 26 -3.14 -5.56 0.29
N LEU A 27 -2.81 -4.30 0.54
CA LEU A 27 -2.77 -3.24 -0.45
C LEU A 27 -1.37 -2.65 -0.57
N LEU A 28 -0.89 -2.56 -1.81
CA LEU A 28 0.34 -1.86 -2.15
C LEU A 28 -0.02 -0.61 -2.94
N ILE A 29 0.27 0.55 -2.38
CA ILE A 29 -0.05 1.85 -2.96
C ILE A 29 1.25 2.48 -3.44
N VAL A 30 1.28 2.84 -4.72
CA VAL A 30 2.41 3.53 -5.33
C VAL A 30 2.02 4.97 -5.64
N GLU A 31 2.83 5.91 -5.18
CA GLU A 31 2.63 7.34 -5.35
C GLU A 31 3.72 7.93 -6.24
N ASP A 32 3.40 9.02 -6.96
CA ASP A 32 4.38 9.70 -7.82
C ASP A 32 5.46 10.45 -7.01
N GLN A 33 5.13 10.88 -5.79
CA GLN A 33 6.03 11.70 -4.97
C GLN A 33 6.96 10.83 -4.12
N GLU A 34 8.25 11.15 -4.16
CA GLU A 34 9.25 10.55 -3.27
C GLU A 34 8.99 10.85 -1.79
N PHE A 35 9.45 9.95 -0.93
CA PHE A 35 9.44 10.16 0.52
C PHE A 35 10.77 10.75 0.98
N GLY A 36 10.70 11.74 1.84
CA GLY A 36 11.86 12.51 2.29
C GLY A 36 11.61 13.25 3.60
N PRO A 37 12.52 14.15 4.02
CA PRO A 37 12.39 14.89 5.27
C PRO A 37 11.08 15.69 5.36
N ASP A 38 10.62 16.25 4.24
CA ASP A 38 9.40 17.06 4.14
C ASP A 38 8.13 16.21 3.92
N ARG A 39 8.28 15.00 3.37
CA ARG A 39 7.17 14.09 3.08
C ARG A 39 7.43 12.71 3.67
N LYS A 40 6.91 12.49 4.87
CA LYS A 40 7.10 11.23 5.60
C LYS A 40 6.11 10.18 5.13
N ARG A 41 6.60 8.99 4.74
CA ARG A 41 5.78 7.81 4.41
C ARG A 41 4.72 7.50 5.47
N TRP A 42 5.09 7.65 6.75
CA TRP A 42 4.16 7.39 7.86
C TRP A 42 2.96 8.34 7.87
N SER A 43 3.16 9.62 7.53
CA SER A 43 2.06 10.59 7.45
C SER A 43 1.08 10.23 6.34
N GLU A 44 1.58 9.79 5.18
CA GLU A 44 0.73 9.32 4.08
C GLU A 44 -0.01 8.03 4.44
N LEU A 45 0.68 7.08 5.09
CA LEU A 45 0.05 5.86 5.61
C LEU A 45 -1.11 6.18 6.57
N GLN A 46 -0.94 7.17 7.45
CA GLN A 46 -2.02 7.62 8.35
C GLN A 46 -3.20 8.21 7.59
N ARG A 47 -2.95 9.02 6.55
CA ARG A 47 -4.01 9.58 5.70
C ARG A 47 -4.80 8.47 5.01
N ILE A 48 -4.10 7.50 4.42
CA ILE A 48 -4.74 6.35 3.76
C ILE A 48 -5.54 5.53 4.76
N ARG A 49 -4.96 5.20 5.93
CA ARG A 49 -5.68 4.48 6.99
C ARG A 49 -6.94 5.22 7.45
N LYS A 50 -6.88 6.56 7.54
CA LYS A 50 -8.04 7.39 7.88
C LYS A 50 -9.11 7.34 6.80
N ALA A 51 -8.72 7.42 5.52
CA ALA A 51 -9.65 7.32 4.38
C ALA A 51 -10.32 5.94 4.31
N LEU A 52 -9.59 4.87 4.63
CA LEU A 52 -10.08 3.49 4.61
C LEU A 52 -10.76 3.04 5.91
N ARG A 53 -10.86 3.92 6.92
CA ARG A 53 -11.50 3.64 8.21
C ARG A 53 -12.97 3.19 8.12
N PRO A 54 -13.81 3.67 7.17
CA PRO A 54 -15.19 3.18 7.04
C PRO A 54 -15.28 1.68 6.73
N PHE A 55 -14.26 1.12 6.07
CA PHE A 55 -14.17 -0.31 5.80
C PHE A 55 -13.67 -1.03 7.05
N ARG A 56 -14.57 -1.67 7.80
CA ARG A 56 -14.27 -2.40 9.05
C ARG A 56 -13.70 -3.80 8.79
N ILE A 57 -12.71 -3.88 7.92
CA ILE A 57 -11.98 -5.09 7.58
C ILE A 57 -10.52 -4.98 8.03
N PRO A 58 -9.90 -6.10 8.44
CA PRO A 58 -8.45 -6.19 8.59
C PRO A 58 -7.77 -5.83 7.26
N LYS A 59 -6.70 -5.02 7.33
CA LYS A 59 -6.02 -4.48 6.16
C LYS A 59 -4.57 -4.14 6.46
N ASP A 60 -3.71 -4.62 5.60
CA ASP A 60 -2.30 -4.29 5.58
C ASP A 60 -2.00 -3.41 4.38
N ILE A 61 -1.33 -2.28 4.64
CA ILE A 61 -1.11 -1.24 3.65
C ILE A 61 0.39 -0.97 3.59
N LEU A 62 0.94 -1.19 2.41
CA LEU A 62 2.28 -0.78 2.03
C LEU A 62 2.18 0.44 1.12
N VAL A 63 3.06 1.41 1.32
CA VAL A 63 3.09 2.65 0.54
C VAL A 63 4.53 2.89 0.08
N TYR A 64 4.70 3.05 -1.23
CA TYR A 64 6.00 3.27 -1.87
C TYR A 64 5.93 4.42 -2.87
N SER A 65 7.06 5.12 -3.06
CA SER A 65 7.18 6.01 -4.21
C SER A 65 7.40 5.19 -5.48
N GLN A 66 7.18 5.82 -6.65
CA GLN A 66 7.44 5.18 -7.93
C GLN A 66 8.89 4.68 -8.05
N ASP A 67 9.86 5.45 -7.57
CA ASP A 67 11.28 5.09 -7.64
C ASP A 67 11.63 3.93 -6.71
N GLU A 68 11.09 3.93 -5.50
CA GLU A 68 11.25 2.79 -4.58
C GLU A 68 10.63 1.52 -5.15
N PHE A 69 9.45 1.64 -5.77
CA PHE A 69 8.79 0.50 -6.41
C PHE A 69 9.61 -0.02 -7.60
N ALA A 70 10.13 0.85 -8.46
CA ALA A 70 10.96 0.46 -9.59
C ALA A 70 12.28 -0.20 -9.15
N ALA A 71 12.90 0.27 -8.06
CA ALA A 71 14.07 -0.35 -7.47
C ALA A 71 13.73 -1.74 -6.90
N TRP A 72 12.60 -1.87 -6.21
CA TRP A 72 12.16 -3.13 -5.61
C TRP A 72 11.76 -4.20 -6.64
N GLN A 73 11.11 -3.82 -7.75
CA GLN A 73 10.74 -4.74 -8.84
C GLN A 73 11.94 -5.50 -9.43
N ASN A 74 13.15 -4.95 -9.30
CA ASN A 74 14.38 -5.56 -9.79
C ASN A 74 15.15 -6.34 -8.71
N SER A 75 14.65 -6.39 -7.47
CA SER A 75 15.25 -7.17 -6.38
C SER A 75 14.75 -8.61 -6.40
N VAL A 76 15.66 -9.55 -6.64
CA VAL A 76 15.39 -10.98 -6.90
C VAL A 76 15.04 -11.77 -5.63
N ASN A 77 15.13 -11.15 -4.45
CA ASN A 77 14.82 -11.82 -3.19
C ASN A 77 13.35 -11.55 -2.80
N HIS A 78 12.49 -12.47 -3.23
CA HIS A 78 11.14 -12.63 -2.68
C HIS A 78 11.24 -13.15 -1.23
N VAL A 79 10.37 -12.61 -0.37
CA VAL A 79 9.99 -13.22 0.93
C VAL A 79 9.37 -14.58 0.68
#